data_AF-A0A7L4TI41-F1
#
_entry.id   AF-A0A7L4TI41-F1
#
_cell.length_a   1.000
_cell.length_b   1.000
_cell.length_c   1.000
_cell.angle_alpha   90.00
_cell.angle_beta   90.00
_cell.angle_gamma   90.00
#
_symmetry.space_group_name_H-M   'P 1'
#
loop_
_entity.id
_entity.type
_entity.pdbx_description
1 polymer ?
#
loop_
_entity_poly.entity_id
_entity_poly.type
_entity_poly.pdbx_seq_one_letter_code
_entity_poly.pdbx_strand_id
1 'polypeptide(L)'
;EPVPEQVNIAYGETKLNFGRDYIIPKPFDPRLISEVPPAVAKAAMESGVAKNPILDWDKYRDELMERMGNDNKITRLLMNRAKLDPKKVVFAEADHLDVLKAAQIVHDEGVAIPVLLGKKEVIEEL
;
A
#
# COMPACT_ATOMS: atom_id res chain seq x y z
N GLU A 1 -3.28 -6.60 -7.04
CA GLU A 1 -3.49 -5.86 -5.77
C GLU A 1 -4.87 -5.23 -5.73
N PRO A 2 -5.54 -5.23 -4.57
CA PRO A 2 -6.81 -4.51 -4.38
C PRO A 2 -6.63 -3.01 -4.65
N VAL A 3 -7.67 -2.35 -5.16
CA VAL A 3 -7.62 -0.90 -5.42
C VAL A 3 -7.62 -0.15 -4.08
N PRO A 4 -6.66 0.77 -3.85
CA PRO A 4 -6.65 1.58 -2.64
C PRO A 4 -7.94 2.35 -2.49
N GLU A 5 -8.46 2.41 -1.27
CA GLU A 5 -9.72 3.09 -0.96
C GLU A 5 -9.69 4.58 -1.35
N GLN A 6 -8.52 5.21 -1.29
CA GLN A 6 -8.29 6.58 -1.72
C GLN A 6 -8.66 6.81 -3.21
N VAL A 7 -8.52 5.80 -4.06
CA VAL A 7 -8.92 5.85 -5.48
C VAL A 7 -10.44 5.71 -5.62
N ASN A 8 -11.07 4.84 -4.83
CA ASN A 8 -12.52 4.68 -4.80
C ASN A 8 -13.21 5.99 -4.35
N ILE A 9 -12.67 6.66 -3.33
CA ILE A 9 -13.19 7.94 -2.81
C ILE A 9 -13.02 9.08 -3.82
N ALA A 10 -11.84 9.20 -4.45
CA ALA A 10 -11.55 10.30 -5.38
C ALA A 10 -12.41 10.26 -6.66
N TYR A 11 -12.87 9.07 -7.07
CA TYR A 11 -13.69 8.89 -8.27
C TYR A 11 -15.16 8.56 -7.99
N GLY A 12 -15.59 8.53 -6.71
CA GLY A 12 -16.99 8.34 -6.33
C GLY A 12 -17.56 6.95 -6.64
N GLU A 13 -16.69 5.95 -6.83
CA GLU A 13 -17.11 4.58 -7.19
C GLU A 13 -16.92 3.61 -6.03
N THR A 14 -17.95 2.80 -5.77
CA THR A 14 -18.06 2.02 -4.53
C THR A 14 -17.26 0.73 -4.50
N LYS A 15 -16.55 0.35 -5.57
CA LYS A 15 -15.60 -0.80 -5.63
C LYS A 15 -14.99 -0.89 -7.05
N LEU A 16 -13.84 -0.28 -7.29
CA LEU A 16 -13.07 -0.57 -8.50
C LEU A 16 -12.37 -1.92 -8.31
N ASN A 17 -12.88 -2.96 -8.95
CA ASN A 17 -12.23 -4.27 -9.03
C ASN A 17 -11.75 -4.49 -10.46
N PHE A 18 -10.56 -5.08 -10.63
CA PHE A 18 -10.06 -5.42 -11.95
C PHE A 18 -11.09 -6.31 -12.68
N GLY A 19 -11.51 -5.88 -13.87
CA GLY A 19 -12.62 -6.50 -14.58
C GLY A 19 -12.87 -5.84 -15.93
N ARG A 20 -13.92 -6.29 -16.63
CA ARG A 20 -14.29 -5.78 -17.96
C ARG A 20 -14.40 -4.26 -18.00
N ASP A 21 -14.89 -3.66 -16.92
CA ASP A 21 -15.14 -2.23 -16.80
C ASP A 21 -13.98 -1.46 -16.14
N TYR A 22 -12.93 -2.16 -15.68
CA TYR A 22 -11.74 -1.58 -15.04
C TYR A 22 -10.48 -2.40 -15.39
N ILE A 23 -9.93 -2.11 -16.58
CA ILE A 23 -8.78 -2.83 -17.17
C ILE A 23 -7.46 -2.09 -16.90
N ILE A 24 -7.49 -0.76 -16.76
CA ILE A 24 -6.30 0.08 -16.57
C ILE A 24 -6.51 0.97 -15.33
N PRO A 25 -5.50 1.11 -14.44
CA PRO A 25 -5.59 2.01 -13.29
C PRO A 25 -5.87 3.46 -13.70
N LYS A 26 -6.55 4.21 -12.82
CA LYS A 26 -6.81 5.64 -13.06
C LYS A 26 -5.51 6.45 -12.94
N PRO A 27 -5.39 7.62 -13.62
CA PRO A 27 -4.14 8.41 -13.64
C PRO A 27 -3.59 8.83 -12.28
N PHE A 28 -4.46 9.00 -11.27
CA PHE A 28 -4.08 9.39 -9.90
C PHE A 28 -4.06 8.22 -8.92
N ASP A 29 -4.01 6.98 -9.41
CA ASP A 29 -3.81 5.82 -8.55
C ASP A 29 -2.38 5.88 -7.95
N PRO A 30 -2.23 5.99 -6.62
CA PRO A 30 -0.94 6.17 -5.97
C PRO A 30 0.04 5.02 -6.21
N ARG A 31 -0.47 3.82 -6.53
CA ARG A 31 0.37 2.65 -6.85
C ARG A 31 1.16 2.84 -8.14
N LEU A 32 0.72 3.72 -9.04
CA LEU A 32 1.39 3.92 -10.31
C LEU A 32 2.79 4.51 -10.14
N ILE A 33 3.00 5.42 -9.19
CA ILE A 33 4.30 6.09 -9.04
C ILE A 33 5.39 5.16 -8.49
N SER A 34 5.00 4.17 -7.68
CA SER A 34 5.94 3.23 -7.05
C SER A 34 6.28 2.04 -7.93
N GLU A 35 5.49 1.78 -8.98
CA GLU A 35 5.61 0.59 -9.83
C GLU A 35 6.02 0.93 -11.27
N VAL A 36 5.38 1.92 -11.90
CA VAL A 36 5.62 2.23 -13.32
C VAL A 36 7.00 2.88 -13.54
N PRO A 37 7.39 3.94 -12.82
CA PRO A 37 8.71 4.56 -13.01
C PRO A 37 9.89 3.62 -12.74
N PRO A 38 9.89 2.75 -11.70
CA PRO A 38 10.96 1.76 -11.53
C PRO A 38 11.05 0.75 -12.67
N ALA A 39 9.91 0.26 -13.18
CA ALA A 39 9.90 -0.66 -14.32
C ALA A 39 10.49 -0.02 -15.58
N VAL A 40 10.11 1.22 -15.88
CA VAL A 40 10.65 1.98 -17.02
C VAL A 40 12.15 2.27 -16.83
N ALA A 41 12.56 2.66 -15.63
CA ALA A 41 13.96 2.94 -15.34
C ALA A 41 14.84 1.68 -15.47
N LYS A 42 14.34 0.52 -15.02
CA LYS A 42 15.01 -0.77 -15.18
C LYS A 42 15.16 -1.14 -16.65
N ALA A 43 14.10 -1.02 -17.45
CA ALA A 43 14.15 -1.27 -18.89
C ALA A 43 15.13 -0.32 -19.60
N ALA A 44 15.20 0.95 -19.17
CA ALA A 44 16.18 1.91 -19.70
C ALA A 44 17.62 1.54 -19.35
N MET A 45 17.87 0.96 -18.16
CA MET A 45 19.18 0.45 -17.77
C MET A 45 19.55 -0.81 -18.57
N GLU A 46 18.63 -1.75 -18.72
CA GLU A 46 18.83 -3.00 -19.47
C GLU A 46 19.08 -2.75 -20.96
N SER A 47 18.40 -1.76 -21.55
CA SER A 47 18.61 -1.36 -22.94
C SER A 47 19.84 -0.48 -23.17
N GLY A 48 20.55 -0.07 -22.10
CA GLY A 48 21.76 0.75 -22.18
C GLY A 48 21.53 2.22 -22.55
N VAL A 49 20.28 2.68 -22.62
CA VAL A 49 19.94 4.09 -22.91
C VAL A 49 19.98 4.98 -21.66
N ALA A 50 20.01 4.38 -20.47
CA ALA A 50 20.06 5.10 -19.20
C ALA A 50 21.38 5.89 -19.04
N LYS A 51 21.25 7.21 -18.83
CA LYS A 51 22.39 8.10 -18.57
C LYS A 51 22.73 8.23 -17.08
N ASN A 52 21.76 7.92 -16.22
CA ASN A 52 21.89 8.01 -14.76
C ASN A 52 21.51 6.64 -14.17
N PRO A 53 22.48 5.77 -13.87
CA PRO A 53 22.18 4.45 -13.31
C PRO A 53 21.67 4.54 -11.87
N ILE A 54 20.67 3.71 -11.55
CA ILE A 54 20.13 3.59 -10.20
C ILE A 54 20.86 2.44 -9.49
N LEU A 55 21.47 2.74 -8.35
CA LEU A 55 22.25 1.78 -7.56
C LEU A 55 21.47 1.25 -6.34
N ASP A 56 20.52 2.05 -5.86
CA ASP A 56 19.67 1.74 -4.71
C ASP A 56 18.21 1.93 -5.14
N TRP A 57 17.54 0.79 -5.37
CA TRP A 57 16.16 0.75 -5.84
C TRP A 57 15.17 1.13 -4.76
N ASP A 58 15.47 0.84 -3.49
CA ASP A 58 14.62 1.19 -2.37
C ASP A 58 14.62 2.70 -2.19
N LYS A 59 15.80 3.32 -2.21
CA LYS A 59 15.93 4.78 -2.18
C LYS A 59 15.23 5.44 -3.37
N TYR A 60 15.35 4.89 -4.58
CA TYR A 60 14.67 5.44 -5.75
C TYR A 60 13.13 5.38 -5.62
N ARG A 61 12.59 4.27 -5.08
CA ARG A 61 11.15 4.18 -4.78
C ARG A 61 10.74 5.20 -3.72
N ASP A 62 11.54 5.39 -2.68
CA ASP A 62 11.29 6.41 -1.65
C ASP A 62 11.26 7.84 -2.20
N GLU A 63 12.18 8.17 -3.11
CA GLU A 63 12.23 9.47 -3.80
C GLU A 63 11.00 9.69 -4.70
N LEU A 64 10.52 8.65 -5.37
CA LEU A 64 9.30 8.71 -6.18
C LEU A 64 8.07 8.96 -5.32
N MET A 65 7.95 8.27 -4.18
CA MET A 65 6.86 8.49 -3.23
C MET A 65 6.88 9.93 -2.67
N GLU A 66 8.05 10.47 -2.36
CA GLU A 66 8.19 11.85 -1.86
C GLU A 66 7.67 12.90 -2.87
N ARG A 67 7.74 12.61 -4.18
CA ARG A 67 7.21 13.50 -5.24
C ARG A 67 5.69 13.56 -5.30
N MET A 68 4.96 12.59 -4.75
CA MET A 68 3.50 12.65 -4.70
C MET A 68 2.99 13.70 -3.70
N GLY A 69 3.87 14.30 -2.89
CA GLY A 69 3.53 15.44 -2.03
C GLY A 69 2.54 15.13 -0.91
N ASN A 70 2.15 13.87 -0.72
CA ASN A 70 1.12 13.45 0.22
C ASN A 70 1.65 12.56 1.35
N ASP A 71 2.98 12.44 1.46
CA ASP A 71 3.59 11.64 2.50
C ASP A 71 3.58 12.39 3.83
N ASN A 72 2.72 11.95 4.74
CA ASN A 72 2.98 12.09 6.17
C ASN A 72 4.29 11.32 6.47
N LYS A 73 5.45 11.95 6.21
CA LYS A 73 6.81 11.42 6.45
C LYS A 73 6.93 10.84 7.86
N ILE A 74 6.18 11.43 8.80
CA ILE A 74 6.00 10.97 10.17
C ILE A 74 5.36 9.58 10.22
N THR A 75 4.26 9.32 9.50
CA THR A 75 3.59 8.01 9.44
C THR A 75 4.52 6.93 8.89
N ARG A 76 5.24 7.21 7.79
CA ARG A 76 6.21 6.25 7.22
C ARG A 76 7.36 5.97 8.19
N LEU A 77 7.88 6.99 8.86
CA LEU A 77 8.91 6.83 9.89
C LEU A 77 8.43 5.94 11.05
N LEU A 78 7.19 6.17 11.53
CA LEU A 78 6.57 5.37 12.59
C LEU A 78 6.37 3.92 12.16
N MET A 79 5.87 3.68 10.94
CA MET A 79 5.70 2.33 10.38
C MET A 79 7.03 1.60 10.26
N ASN A 80 8.07 2.24 9.71
CA ASN A 80 9.39 1.64 9.58
C ASN A 80 9.99 1.27 10.95
N ARG A 81 9.79 2.11 11.98
CA ARG A 81 10.22 1.80 13.34
C ARG A 81 9.44 0.65 13.95
N ALA A 82 8.12 0.58 13.71
CA ALA A 82 7.28 -0.51 14.20
C ALA A 82 7.68 -1.87 13.59
N LYS A 83 8.05 -1.91 12.30
CA LYS A 83 8.54 -3.12 11.62
C LYS A 83 9.82 -3.72 12.22
N LEU A 84 10.65 -2.90 12.89
CA LEU A 84 11.89 -3.38 13.53
C LEU A 84 11.65 -4.17 14.82
N ASP A 85 10.55 -3.89 15.52
CA ASP A 85 10.18 -4.54 16.78
C ASP A 85 8.64 -4.65 16.89
N PRO A 86 8.01 -5.54 16.08
CA PRO A 86 6.57 -5.62 15.96
C PRO A 86 5.91 -5.98 17.30
N LYS A 87 4.94 -5.15 17.73
CA LYS A 87 4.20 -5.35 18.99
C LYS A 87 2.85 -5.99 18.76
N LYS A 88 2.30 -6.62 19.81
CA LYS A 88 0.91 -7.07 19.80
C LYS A 88 -0.03 -5.87 19.93
N VAL A 89 -0.98 -5.74 19.00
CA VAL A 89 -1.93 -4.63 18.95
C VAL A 89 -3.35 -5.18 18.92
N VAL A 90 -4.20 -4.72 19.83
CA VAL A 90 -5.60 -5.17 19.89
C VAL A 90 -6.45 -4.32 18.95
N PHE A 91 -7.21 -4.97 18.08
CA PHE A 91 -8.22 -4.38 17.22
C PHE A 91 -9.60 -4.66 17.82
N ALA A 92 -10.15 -3.67 18.52
CA ALA A 92 -11.28 -3.82 19.43
C ALA A 92 -12.64 -4.10 18.75
N GLU A 93 -12.77 -3.70 17.48
CA GLU A 93 -14.02 -3.74 16.69
C GLU A 93 -13.79 -4.61 15.44
N ALA A 94 -13.24 -5.81 15.63
CA ALA A 94 -12.86 -6.67 14.51
C ALA A 94 -14.07 -7.23 13.71
N ASP A 95 -15.29 -6.97 14.16
CA ASP A 95 -16.54 -7.19 13.43
C ASP A 95 -16.86 -6.10 12.39
N HIS A 96 -16.07 -5.03 12.33
CA HIS A 96 -16.10 -4.06 11.25
C HIS A 96 -15.06 -4.40 10.16
N LEU A 97 -15.51 -4.49 8.91
CA LEU A 97 -14.67 -4.85 7.76
C LEU A 97 -13.43 -3.95 7.63
N ASP A 98 -13.55 -2.65 7.93
CA ASP A 98 -12.44 -1.70 7.78
C ASP A 98 -11.37 -1.92 8.86
N VAL A 99 -11.79 -2.29 10.07
CA VAL A 99 -10.89 -2.66 11.18
C VAL A 99 -10.19 -3.99 10.88
N LEU A 100 -10.94 -4.96 10.33
CA LEU A 100 -10.39 -6.26 9.93
C LEU A 100 -9.36 -6.13 8.81
N LYS A 101 -9.65 -5.30 7.79
CA LYS A 101 -8.68 -4.96 6.73
C LYS A 101 -7.45 -4.27 7.29
N ALA A 102 -7.61 -3.32 8.22
CA ALA A 102 -6.46 -2.67 8.85
C ALA A 102 -5.59 -3.66 9.62
N ALA A 103 -6.21 -4.60 10.35
CA ALA A 103 -5.49 -5.67 11.04
C ALA A 103 -4.73 -6.57 10.07
N GLN A 104 -5.35 -6.92 8.93
CA GLN A 104 -4.70 -7.69 7.87
C GLN A 104 -3.49 -6.96 7.29
N ILE A 105 -3.65 -5.69 6.89
CA ILE A 105 -2.55 -4.88 6.32
C ILE A 105 -1.39 -4.80 7.30
N VAL A 106 -1.66 -4.54 8.59
CA VAL A 106 -0.64 -4.45 9.63
C VAL A 106 0.13 -5.76 9.82
N HIS A 107 -0.55 -6.90 9.70
CA HIS A 107 0.06 -8.23 9.75
C HIS A 107 0.92 -8.49 8.51
N ASP A 108 0.37 -8.30 7.32
CA ASP A 108 1.02 -8.62 6.04
C ASP A 108 2.24 -7.74 5.78
N GLU A 109 2.20 -6.49 6.22
CA GLU A 109 3.32 -5.57 6.17
C GLU A 109 4.35 -5.74 7.30
N GLY A 110 4.09 -6.62 8.27
CA GLY A 110 4.97 -6.87 9.41
C GLY A 110 5.08 -5.71 10.39
N VAL A 111 4.09 -4.81 10.43
CA VAL A 111 4.09 -3.62 11.30
C VAL A 111 3.78 -4.00 12.75
N ALA A 112 2.87 -4.96 12.96
CA ALA A 112 2.47 -5.42 14.29
C ALA A 112 1.86 -6.82 14.22
N ILE A 113 1.64 -7.43 15.39
CA ILE A 113 0.93 -8.70 15.54
C ILE A 113 -0.52 -8.38 15.97
N PRO A 114 -1.51 -8.41 15.08
CA PRO A 114 -2.87 -8.03 15.43
C PRO A 114 -3.51 -9.08 16.35
N VAL A 115 -4.31 -8.60 17.28
CA VAL A 115 -5.20 -9.41 18.14
C VAL A 115 -6.61 -8.91 17.90
N LEU A 116 -7.42 -9.73 17.24
CA LEU A 116 -8.81 -9.39 16.93
C LEU A 116 -9.68 -9.60 18.18
N LEU A 117 -10.47 -8.59 18.54
CA LEU A 117 -11.47 -8.67 19.59
C LEU A 117 -12.85 -8.52 18.96
N GLY A 118 -13.75 -9.44 19.27
CA GLY A 118 -15.12 -9.44 18.77
C GLY A 118 -15.75 -10.82 18.83
N LYS A 119 -16.93 -10.96 18.22
CA LYS A 119 -17.61 -12.25 18.09
C LYS A 119 -16.93 -13.09 17.01
N LYS A 120 -16.43 -14.26 17.40
CA LYS A 120 -15.65 -15.12 16.52
C LYS A 120 -16.42 -15.50 15.25
N GLU A 121 -17.70 -15.83 15.40
CA GLU A 121 -18.55 -16.27 14.29
C GLU A 121 -18.70 -15.16 13.24
N VAL A 122 -18.88 -13.91 13.68
CA VAL A 122 -19.01 -12.75 12.79
C VAL A 122 -17.69 -12.46 12.06
N ILE A 123 -16.56 -12.55 12.77
CA ILE A 123 -15.24 -12.29 12.20
C ILE A 123 -14.88 -13.35 11.15
N GLU A 124 -15.24 -14.62 11.37
CA GLU A 124 -14.97 -15.70 10.42
C GLU A 124 -15.85 -15.64 9.15
N GLU A 125 -17.00 -14.95 9.21
CA GLU A 125 -17.89 -14.75 8.06
C GLU A 125 -17.50 -13.56 7.15
N LEU A 126 -16.61 -12.67 7.61
CA LEU A 126 -16.15 -11.46 6.91
C LEU A 126 -14.90 -11.70 6.05
#